data_AF-A0A928YT71-F1
#
_entry.id   AF-A0A928YT71-F1
#
_cell.length_a   1.000
_cell.length_b   1.000
_cell.length_c   1.000
_cell.angle_alpha   90.00
_cell.angle_beta   90.00
_cell.angle_gamma   90.00
#
_symmetry.space_group_name_H-M   'P 1'
#
loop_
_entity.id
_entity.type
_entity.pdbx_description
1 polymer ?
#
loop_
_entity_poly.entity_id
_entity_poly.type
_entity_poly.pdbx_seq_one_letter_code
_entity_poly.pdbx_strand_id
1 'polypeptide(L)'
;MSAKRKSKAIQTIVTGDIVSSRTIEQNTWLPILEKAIQGYSSKYDIFRGDSFQIQLQIEDVFECVFYLKASLKAIGLDVRIGIGVGTIEHDEDTIKKSSGEAFVFSGNAFDELGKETLSIKSEWTELDTTLNLMLQLATEIADRWTMSMAHSIAIALSNPTINQKELAKLLNQKYQSQISTKLGNAGFQKIKRVIQYATNELIKRC
;
A
#
# COMPACT_ATOMS: atom_id res chain seq x y z
N MET A 1 -21.89 -31.52 22.25
CA MET A 1 -21.20 -30.21 22.15
C MET A 1 -20.26 -30.27 20.95
N SER A 2 -20.69 -29.78 19.78
CA SER A 2 -19.80 -29.68 18.62
C SER A 2 -19.05 -28.35 18.69
N ALA A 3 -17.72 -28.40 18.65
CA ALA A 3 -16.86 -27.24 18.71
C ALA A 3 -17.23 -26.27 17.58
N LYS A 4 -17.59 -25.03 17.94
CA LYS A 4 -17.68 -23.92 16.99
C LYS A 4 -16.31 -23.80 16.31
N ARG A 5 -16.25 -24.17 15.03
CA ARG A 5 -15.14 -23.85 14.13
C ARG A 5 -14.98 -22.34 14.19
N LYS A 6 -13.93 -21.82 14.85
CA LYS A 6 -13.58 -20.39 14.73
C LYS A 6 -13.40 -20.14 13.23
N SER A 7 -14.18 -19.23 12.64
CA SER A 7 -13.92 -18.83 11.25
C SER A 7 -12.48 -18.29 11.22
N LYS A 8 -11.64 -18.85 10.35
CA LYS A 8 -10.30 -18.28 10.13
C LYS A 8 -10.51 -16.85 9.62
N ALA A 9 -9.90 -15.87 10.28
CA ALA A 9 -10.00 -14.49 9.84
C ALA A 9 -9.26 -14.34 8.51
N ILE A 10 -9.94 -13.79 7.50
CA ILE A 10 -9.30 -13.39 6.26
C ILE A 10 -8.60 -12.07 6.53
N GLN A 11 -7.32 -12.00 6.18
CA GLN A 11 -6.50 -10.80 6.34
C GLN A 11 -5.67 -10.56 5.10
N THR A 12 -5.00 -9.41 5.07
CA THR A 12 -4.09 -9.04 4.00
C THR A 12 -2.66 -9.05 4.48
N ILE A 13 -1.79 -9.66 3.69
CA ILE A 13 -0.34 -9.59 3.85
C ILE A 13 0.22 -8.80 2.68
N VAL A 14 1.04 -7.81 2.98
CA VAL A 14 1.78 -7.04 2.00
C VAL A 14 3.24 -7.46 2.11
N THR A 15 3.83 -7.95 1.03
CA THR A 15 5.27 -8.19 0.90
C THR A 15 5.83 -7.19 -0.09
N GLY A 16 6.96 -6.54 0.22
CA GLY A 16 7.55 -5.58 -0.70
C GLY A 16 9.05 -5.35 -0.53
N ASP A 17 9.64 -4.68 -1.52
CA ASP A 17 11.02 -4.19 -1.49
C ASP A 17 11.10 -2.74 -1.99
N ILE A 18 12.16 -2.03 -1.58
CA ILE A 18 12.45 -0.69 -2.06
C ILE A 18 13.29 -0.76 -3.33
N VAL A 19 12.79 -0.18 -4.40
CA VAL A 19 13.51 -0.06 -5.68
C VAL A 19 14.69 0.88 -5.51
N SER A 20 15.87 0.42 -5.92
CA SER A 20 17.11 1.21 -5.88
C SER A 20 17.45 1.70 -4.47
N SER A 21 17.11 0.94 -3.42
CA SER A 21 17.36 1.25 -2.00
C SER A 21 18.79 1.69 -1.65
N ARG A 22 19.77 1.32 -2.49
CA ARG A 22 21.21 1.64 -2.34
C ARG A 22 21.61 3.03 -2.86
N THR A 23 20.73 3.73 -3.58
CA THR A 23 21.02 5.08 -4.10
C THR A 23 20.86 6.17 -3.05
N ILE A 24 20.14 5.88 -1.97
CA ILE A 24 19.92 6.77 -0.83
C ILE A 24 20.31 6.03 0.44
N GLU A 25 20.98 6.73 1.36
CA GLU A 25 21.39 6.11 2.63
C GLU A 25 20.18 5.57 3.41
N GLN A 26 20.35 4.38 3.99
CA GLN A 26 19.30 3.70 4.76
C GLN A 26 18.72 4.56 5.88
N ASN A 27 19.56 5.34 6.56
CA ASN A 27 19.14 6.25 7.63
C ASN A 27 18.19 7.36 7.15
N THR A 28 18.11 7.62 5.85
CA THR A 28 17.19 8.59 5.25
C THR A 28 15.82 7.98 5.00
N TRP A 29 15.76 6.78 4.41
CA TRP A 29 14.49 6.20 3.96
C TRP A 29 13.84 5.28 4.99
N LEU A 30 14.62 4.62 5.86
CA LEU A 30 14.09 3.64 6.82
C LEU A 30 13.08 4.26 7.80
N PRO A 31 13.35 5.44 8.41
CA PRO A 31 12.36 6.08 9.29
C PRO A 31 11.07 6.47 8.56
N ILE A 32 11.16 6.79 7.26
CA ILE A 32 9.99 7.14 6.45
C ILE A 32 9.15 5.90 6.16
N LEU A 33 9.79 4.78 5.80
CA LEU A 33 9.13 3.50 5.63
C LEU A 33 8.43 3.08 6.93
N GLU A 34 9.16 3.04 8.05
CA GLU A 34 8.60 2.61 9.34
C GLU A 34 7.43 3.48 9.77
N LYS A 35 7.57 4.81 9.69
CA LYS A 35 6.47 5.73 9.99
C LYS A 35 5.26 5.48 9.09
N ALA A 36 5.48 5.22 7.81
CA ALA A 36 4.41 4.97 6.87
C ALA A 36 3.66 3.66 7.18
N ILE A 37 4.38 2.61 7.56
CA ILE A 37 3.82 1.32 7.96
C ILE A 37 3.06 1.45 9.29
N GLN A 38 3.69 2.06 10.30
CA GLN A 38 3.13 2.22 11.66
C GLN A 38 1.84 3.04 11.69
N GLY A 39 1.57 3.84 10.66
CA GLY A 39 0.28 4.52 10.48
C GLY A 39 -0.90 3.56 10.27
N TYR A 40 -0.65 2.32 9.84
CA TYR A 40 -1.68 1.32 9.53
C TYR A 40 -1.52 0.02 10.32
N SER A 41 -0.30 -0.38 10.67
CA SER A 41 -0.07 -1.64 11.37
C SER A 41 1.15 -1.58 12.28
N SER A 42 1.00 -2.14 13.49
CA SER A 42 2.12 -2.46 14.38
C SER A 42 2.73 -3.83 14.09
N LYS A 43 2.12 -4.63 13.21
CA LYS A 43 2.54 -6.00 12.91
C LYS A 43 3.21 -6.06 11.55
N TYR A 44 4.49 -5.73 11.55
CA TYR A 44 5.34 -5.73 10.36
C TYR A 44 6.75 -6.21 10.70
N ASP A 45 7.53 -6.49 9.67
CA ASP A 45 8.95 -6.80 9.79
C ASP A 45 9.71 -6.25 8.59
N ILE A 46 10.93 -5.76 8.83
CA ILE A 46 11.86 -5.31 7.80
C ILE A 46 13.06 -6.25 7.84
N PHE A 47 13.46 -6.75 6.68
CA PHE A 47 14.51 -7.75 6.55
C PHE A 47 15.32 -7.53 5.28
N ARG A 48 16.50 -8.15 5.22
CA ARG A 48 17.42 -8.08 4.07
C ARG A 48 17.83 -6.65 3.67
N GLY A 49 17.63 -5.68 4.55
CA GLY A 49 18.06 -4.30 4.37
C GLY A 49 17.04 -3.40 3.67
N ASP A 50 16.18 -3.92 2.80
CA ASP A 50 15.20 -3.13 2.01
C ASP A 50 13.88 -3.85 1.73
N SER A 51 13.73 -5.10 2.18
CA SER A 51 12.50 -5.88 2.06
C SER A 51 11.67 -5.76 3.32
N PHE A 52 10.35 -5.86 3.20
CA PHE A 52 9.44 -5.77 4.32
C PHE A 52 8.20 -6.63 4.11
N GLN A 53 7.53 -6.92 5.22
CA GLN A 53 6.25 -7.57 5.22
C GLN A 53 5.33 -6.96 6.28
N ILE A 54 4.05 -6.78 5.96
CA ILE A 54 3.07 -6.09 6.80
C ILE A 54 1.79 -6.92 6.85
N GLN A 55 1.21 -7.07 8.03
CA GLN A 55 -0.14 -7.61 8.21
C GLN A 55 -1.12 -6.43 8.37
N LEU A 56 -2.12 -6.37 7.50
CA LEU A 56 -3.07 -5.26 7.40
C LEU A 56 -4.52 -5.77 7.44
N GLN A 57 -5.41 -4.92 7.94
CA GLN A 57 -6.84 -5.08 7.73
C GLN A 57 -7.19 -4.83 6.26
N ILE A 58 -8.28 -5.43 5.79
CA ILE A 58 -8.69 -5.35 4.38
C ILE A 58 -9.01 -3.91 3.99
N GLU A 59 -9.60 -3.16 4.91
CA GLU A 59 -10.01 -1.76 4.75
C GLU A 59 -8.84 -0.83 4.43
N ASP A 60 -7.66 -1.18 4.93
CA ASP A 60 -6.48 -0.31 4.93
C ASP A 60 -5.51 -0.64 3.79
N VAL A 61 -5.62 -1.83 3.18
CA VAL A 61 -4.56 -2.40 2.33
C VAL A 61 -4.18 -1.50 1.16
N PHE A 62 -5.16 -1.00 0.40
CA PHE A 62 -4.89 -0.21 -0.78
C PHE A 62 -4.46 1.22 -0.43
N GLU A 63 -5.02 1.81 0.63
CA GLU A 63 -4.60 3.13 1.09
C GLU A 63 -3.15 3.10 1.59
N CYS A 64 -2.81 2.10 2.41
CA CYS A 64 -1.46 1.85 2.90
C CYS A 64 -0.46 1.70 1.73
N VAL A 65 -0.77 0.88 0.73
CA VAL A 65 0.10 0.64 -0.43
C VAL A 65 0.36 1.92 -1.24
N PHE A 66 -0.67 2.70 -1.56
CA PHE A 66 -0.48 3.96 -2.29
C PHE A 66 0.20 5.02 -1.42
N TYR A 67 -0.01 5.01 -0.10
CA TYR A 67 0.69 5.89 0.82
C TYR A 67 2.17 5.55 0.95
N LEU A 68 2.54 4.27 0.99
CA LEU A 68 3.93 3.81 0.96
C LEU A 68 4.62 4.28 -0.32
N LYS A 69 3.99 4.03 -1.47
CA LYS A 69 4.51 4.44 -2.79
C LYS A 69 4.67 5.96 -2.87
N ALA A 70 3.69 6.74 -2.39
CA ALA A 70 3.79 8.19 -2.33
C ALA A 70 4.89 8.70 -1.39
N SER A 71 5.05 8.08 -0.22
CA SER A 71 6.04 8.47 0.80
C SER A 71 7.47 8.22 0.32
N LEU A 72 7.72 7.08 -0.34
CA LEU A 72 9.03 6.76 -0.90
C LEU A 72 9.33 7.55 -2.19
N LYS A 73 8.34 7.73 -3.07
CA LYS A 73 8.50 8.61 -4.25
C LYS A 73 8.77 10.06 -3.89
N ALA A 74 8.28 10.55 -2.75
CA ALA A 74 8.56 11.90 -2.28
C ALA A 74 10.06 12.15 -2.02
N ILE A 75 10.83 11.09 -1.75
CA ILE A 75 12.28 11.15 -1.54
C ILE A 75 13.09 10.56 -2.70
N GLY A 76 12.45 10.29 -3.85
CA GLY A 76 13.14 9.80 -5.04
C GLY A 76 13.38 8.29 -5.07
N LEU A 77 12.71 7.53 -4.21
CA LEU A 77 12.70 6.06 -4.23
C LEU A 77 11.37 5.55 -4.79
N ASP A 78 11.26 4.23 -4.95
CA ASP A 78 10.01 3.57 -5.27
C ASP A 78 9.91 2.24 -4.52
N VAL A 79 8.75 1.59 -4.59
CA VAL A 79 8.47 0.34 -3.91
C VAL A 79 7.77 -0.63 -4.84
N ARG A 80 8.12 -1.91 -4.74
CA ARG A 80 7.42 -3.03 -5.38
C ARG A 80 6.68 -3.81 -4.32
N ILE A 81 5.42 -4.14 -4.57
CA ILE A 81 4.51 -4.71 -3.57
C ILE A 81 3.68 -5.86 -4.18
N GLY A 82 3.68 -7.01 -3.51
CA GLY A 82 2.71 -8.07 -3.69
C GLY A 82 1.72 -8.11 -2.51
N ILE A 83 0.43 -8.08 -2.82
CA ILE A 83 -0.66 -8.21 -1.84
C ILE A 83 -1.18 -9.64 -1.87
N GLY A 84 -1.25 -10.29 -0.72
CA GLY A 84 -1.92 -11.56 -0.54
C GLY A 84 -3.15 -11.41 0.34
N VAL A 85 -4.29 -11.95 -0.11
CA VAL A 85 -5.54 -11.98 0.66
C VAL A 85 -5.95 -13.42 0.89
N GLY A 86 -6.12 -13.81 2.15
CA GLY A 86 -6.48 -15.18 2.49
C GLY A 86 -6.50 -15.41 3.99
N THR A 87 -6.61 -16.68 4.39
CA THR A 87 -6.65 -17.03 5.80
C THR A 87 -5.28 -16.93 6.48
N ILE A 88 -5.28 -16.56 7.76
CA ILE A 88 -4.12 -16.69 8.66
C ILE A 88 -4.35 -17.92 9.53
N GLU A 89 -3.43 -18.89 9.48
CA GLU A 89 -3.56 -20.16 10.18
C GLU A 89 -2.84 -20.15 11.53
N HIS A 90 -1.67 -19.53 11.57
CA HIS A 90 -0.89 -19.31 12.78
C HIS A 90 -0.63 -17.81 12.90
N ASP A 91 -1.26 -17.18 13.88
CA ASP A 91 -1.12 -15.76 14.20
C ASP A 91 -0.29 -15.64 15.48
N GLU A 92 0.99 -15.31 15.33
CA GLU A 92 1.96 -15.14 16.41
C GLU A 92 2.23 -13.66 16.66
N ASP A 93 2.80 -13.31 17.83
CA ASP A 93 3.12 -11.92 18.19
C ASP A 93 4.00 -11.21 17.15
N THR A 94 4.82 -11.97 16.43
CA THR A 94 5.68 -11.48 15.35
C THR A 94 5.23 -12.02 14.01
N ILE A 95 5.16 -11.16 12.99
CA ILE A 95 4.77 -11.56 11.62
C ILE A 95 5.69 -12.64 11.05
N LYS A 96 6.99 -12.64 11.42
CA LYS A 96 7.99 -13.64 11.00
C LYS A 96 7.64 -15.08 11.37
N LYS A 97 6.86 -15.29 12.43
CA LYS A 97 6.44 -16.62 12.90
C LYS A 97 5.01 -16.96 12.49
N SER A 98 4.32 -16.03 11.85
CA SER A 98 2.94 -16.20 11.41
C SER A 98 2.92 -16.89 10.03
N SER A 99 1.83 -17.60 9.72
CA SER A 99 1.68 -18.30 8.44
C SER A 99 0.21 -18.44 8.03
N GLY A 100 0.00 -18.67 6.74
CA GLY A 100 -1.33 -18.91 6.15
C GLY A 100 -1.34 -18.59 4.67
N GLU A 101 -2.51 -18.76 4.05
CA GLU A 101 -2.71 -18.53 2.61
C GLU A 101 -2.36 -17.10 2.20
N ALA A 102 -2.69 -16.11 3.04
CA ALA A 102 -2.35 -14.71 2.76
C ALA A 102 -0.84 -14.49 2.59
N PHE A 103 0.00 -15.19 3.36
CA PHE A 103 1.46 -15.13 3.25
C PHE A 103 1.95 -15.76 1.94
N VAL A 104 1.36 -16.90 1.57
CA VAL A 104 1.70 -17.60 0.32
C VAL A 104 1.29 -16.75 -0.87
N PHE A 105 0.09 -16.17 -0.85
CA PHE A 105 -0.40 -15.31 -1.91
C PHE A 105 0.42 -14.02 -2.03
N SER A 106 0.84 -13.39 -0.93
CA SER A 106 1.64 -12.16 -0.99
C SER A 106 3.03 -12.42 -1.58
N GLY A 107 3.67 -13.53 -1.21
CA GLY A 107 4.93 -13.99 -1.79
C GLY A 107 4.79 -14.26 -3.28
N ASN A 108 3.79 -15.05 -3.69
CA ASN A 108 3.54 -15.35 -5.10
C ASN A 108 3.21 -14.09 -5.92
N ALA A 109 2.41 -13.18 -5.36
CA ALA A 109 2.09 -11.91 -6.01
C ALA A 109 3.37 -11.08 -6.25
N PHE A 110 4.24 -11.01 -5.24
CA PHE A 110 5.50 -10.28 -5.31
C PHE A 110 6.48 -10.89 -6.32
N ASP A 111 6.64 -12.21 -6.30
CA ASP A 111 7.55 -12.94 -7.20
C ASP A 111 7.11 -12.81 -8.67
N GLU A 112 5.81 -12.71 -8.93
CA GLU A 112 5.22 -12.61 -10.27
C GLU A 112 5.05 -11.17 -10.79
N LEU A 113 5.54 -10.15 -10.08
CA LEU A 113 5.40 -8.75 -10.47
C LEU A 113 5.94 -8.45 -11.87
N GLY A 114 6.99 -9.14 -12.33
CA GLY A 114 7.60 -8.88 -13.63
C GLY A 114 8.04 -7.41 -13.76
N LYS A 115 7.42 -6.67 -14.69
CA LYS A 115 7.66 -5.21 -14.88
C LYS A 115 6.79 -4.32 -14.01
N GLU A 116 5.73 -4.87 -13.42
CA GLU A 116 4.82 -4.14 -12.57
C GLU A 116 5.43 -3.88 -11.19
N THR A 117 4.90 -2.89 -10.49
CA THR A 117 5.31 -2.56 -9.11
C THR A 117 4.24 -2.89 -8.07
N LEU A 118 3.06 -3.34 -8.50
CA LEU A 118 1.97 -3.73 -7.63
C LEU A 118 1.17 -4.89 -8.23
N SER A 119 0.91 -5.91 -7.42
CA SER A 119 0.02 -7.01 -7.77
C SER A 119 -0.75 -7.50 -6.54
N ILE A 120 -1.85 -8.21 -6.78
CA ILE A 120 -2.67 -8.86 -5.77
C ILE A 120 -2.96 -10.31 -6.16
N LYS A 121 -2.98 -11.20 -5.16
CA LYS A 121 -3.46 -12.58 -5.27
C LYS A 121 -4.35 -12.98 -4.11
N SER A 122 -5.32 -13.82 -4.40
CA SER A 122 -6.24 -14.42 -3.46
C SER A 122 -6.77 -15.77 -3.98
N GLU A 123 -7.71 -16.37 -3.26
CA GLU A 123 -8.48 -17.51 -3.79
C GLU A 123 -9.47 -17.11 -4.90
N TRP A 124 -9.77 -15.82 -5.06
CA TRP A 124 -10.75 -15.31 -6.02
C TRP A 124 -10.07 -14.81 -7.31
N THR A 125 -9.63 -15.74 -8.15
CA THR A 125 -8.86 -15.46 -9.38
C THR A 125 -9.51 -14.46 -10.36
N GLU A 126 -10.84 -14.47 -10.49
CA GLU A 126 -11.58 -13.49 -11.32
C GLU A 126 -11.47 -12.06 -10.74
N LEU A 127 -11.53 -11.95 -9.41
CA LEU A 127 -11.35 -10.68 -8.73
C LEU A 127 -9.89 -10.22 -8.86
N ASP A 128 -8.93 -11.11 -8.65
CA ASP A 128 -7.50 -10.81 -8.84
C ASP A 128 -7.24 -10.26 -10.23
N THR A 129 -7.80 -10.88 -11.28
CA THR A 129 -7.64 -10.41 -12.67
C THR A 129 -8.16 -8.98 -12.84
N THR A 130 -9.35 -8.71 -12.29
CA THR A 130 -9.98 -7.39 -12.38
C THR A 130 -9.20 -6.34 -11.60
N LEU A 131 -8.82 -6.65 -10.36
CA LEU A 131 -8.08 -5.75 -9.49
C LEU A 131 -6.69 -5.45 -10.06
N ASN A 132 -5.94 -6.47 -10.50
CA ASN A 132 -4.62 -6.26 -11.09
C ASN A 132 -4.67 -5.34 -12.31
N LEU A 133 -5.67 -5.46 -13.20
CA LEU A 133 -5.83 -4.55 -14.34
C LEU A 133 -6.00 -3.08 -13.89
N MET A 134 -6.84 -2.85 -12.87
CA MET A 134 -7.05 -1.49 -12.34
C MET A 134 -5.82 -0.95 -11.60
N LEU A 135 -5.16 -1.81 -10.82
CA LEU A 135 -3.96 -1.46 -10.08
C LEU A 135 -2.82 -1.11 -11.02
N GLN A 136 -2.61 -1.86 -12.11
CA GLN A 136 -1.64 -1.53 -13.17
C GLN A 136 -1.89 -0.14 -13.77
N LEU A 137 -3.14 0.19 -14.11
CA LEU A 137 -3.48 1.52 -14.60
C LEU A 137 -3.26 2.63 -13.54
N ALA A 138 -3.48 2.31 -12.26
CA ALA A 138 -3.25 3.25 -11.17
C ALA A 138 -1.76 3.44 -10.86
N THR A 139 -0.95 2.37 -10.92
CA THR A 139 0.51 2.46 -10.78
C THR A 139 1.14 3.21 -11.93
N GLU A 140 0.65 3.06 -13.16
CA GLU A 140 1.08 3.88 -14.29
C GLU A 140 0.89 5.38 -14.04
N ILE A 141 -0.16 5.77 -13.31
CA ILE A 141 -0.33 7.17 -12.87
C ILE A 141 0.70 7.52 -11.79
N ALA A 142 0.90 6.62 -10.81
CA ALA A 142 1.83 6.84 -9.70
C ALA A 142 3.30 6.91 -10.13
N ASP A 143 3.67 6.17 -11.17
CA ASP A 143 5.04 6.10 -11.68
C ASP A 143 5.45 7.38 -12.40
N ARG A 144 4.46 8.18 -12.86
CA ARG A 144 4.67 9.53 -13.43
C ARG A 144 4.76 10.63 -12.37
N TRP A 145 4.61 10.32 -11.08
CA TRP A 145 4.71 11.34 -10.04
C TRP A 145 6.12 11.90 -9.93
N THR A 146 6.23 13.22 -9.98
CA THR A 146 7.43 13.91 -9.47
C THR A 146 7.49 13.80 -7.94
N MET A 147 8.68 13.97 -7.35
CA MET A 147 8.84 14.00 -5.88
C MET A 147 7.87 14.97 -5.21
N SER A 148 7.63 16.15 -5.80
CA SER A 148 6.69 17.14 -5.26
C SER A 148 5.23 16.69 -5.32
N MET A 149 4.85 15.97 -6.38
CA MET A 149 3.50 15.39 -6.50
C MET A 149 3.30 14.28 -5.46
N ALA A 150 4.26 13.36 -5.38
CA ALA A 150 4.24 12.25 -4.43
C ALA A 150 4.15 12.76 -2.97
N HIS A 151 4.95 13.77 -2.61
CA HIS A 151 4.85 14.42 -1.30
C HIS A 151 3.44 14.97 -1.02
N SER A 152 2.83 15.64 -2.01
CA SER A 152 1.49 16.21 -1.85
C SER A 152 0.41 15.14 -1.69
N ILE A 153 0.57 14.01 -2.37
CA ILE A 153 -0.32 12.85 -2.25
C ILE A 153 -0.15 12.16 -0.91
N ALA A 154 1.07 11.98 -0.42
CA ALA A 154 1.32 11.40 0.90
C ALA A 154 0.62 12.23 2.00
N ILE A 155 0.73 13.56 1.96
CA ILE A 155 0.02 14.41 2.92
C ILE A 155 -1.50 14.29 2.74
N ALA A 156 -2.01 14.24 1.50
CA ALA A 156 -3.44 14.13 1.24
C ALA A 156 -4.05 12.79 1.69
N LEU A 157 -3.32 11.68 1.52
CA LEU A 157 -3.75 10.35 1.99
C LEU A 157 -3.71 10.26 3.52
N SER A 158 -2.65 10.75 4.16
CA SER A 158 -2.54 10.74 5.64
C SER A 158 -3.48 11.73 6.36
N ASN A 159 -4.20 12.58 5.62
CA ASN A 159 -5.14 13.56 6.16
C ASN A 159 -6.46 13.57 5.37
N PRO A 160 -7.27 12.49 5.41
CA PRO A 160 -8.43 12.36 4.53
C PRO A 160 -9.57 13.35 4.82
N THR A 161 -9.57 13.98 6.01
CA THR A 161 -10.62 14.88 6.49
C THR A 161 -10.33 16.36 6.27
N ILE A 162 -9.09 16.73 5.99
CA ILE A 162 -8.72 18.15 5.85
C ILE A 162 -9.15 18.69 4.48
N ASN A 163 -9.57 19.95 4.45
CA ASN A 163 -9.94 20.60 3.20
C ASN A 163 -8.71 21.08 2.42
N GLN A 164 -8.90 21.47 1.15
CA GLN A 164 -7.79 21.90 0.29
C GLN A 164 -7.03 23.14 0.83
N LYS A 165 -7.70 24.01 1.61
CA LYS A 165 -7.07 25.19 2.21
C LYS A 165 -6.13 24.81 3.34
N GLU A 166 -6.52 23.83 4.17
CA GLU A 166 -5.67 23.26 5.21
C GLU A 166 -4.51 22.47 4.60
N LEU A 167 -4.77 21.69 3.56
CA LEU A 167 -3.73 20.96 2.83
C LEU A 167 -2.69 21.91 2.22
N ALA A 168 -3.13 23.06 1.67
CA ALA A 168 -2.21 24.09 1.17
C ALA A 168 -1.32 24.67 2.27
N LYS A 169 -1.85 24.87 3.48
CA LYS A 169 -1.04 25.31 4.64
C LYS A 169 0.00 24.26 5.03
N LEU A 170 -0.39 22.99 5.14
CA LEU A 170 0.54 21.90 5.49
C LEU A 170 1.67 21.76 4.46
N LEU A 171 1.37 21.99 3.18
CA LEU A 171 2.34 21.93 2.08
C LEU A 171 3.10 23.25 1.86
N ASN A 172 2.96 24.23 2.76
CA ASN A 172 3.54 25.57 2.66
C ASN A 172 3.30 26.23 1.28
N GLN A 173 2.10 26.02 0.70
CA GLN A 173 1.72 26.62 -0.58
C GLN A 173 0.92 27.89 -0.37
N LYS A 174 1.24 28.91 -1.18
CA LYS A 174 0.60 30.23 -1.11
C LYS A 174 -0.86 30.19 -1.55
N TYR A 175 -1.21 29.33 -2.52
CA TYR A 175 -2.55 29.30 -3.11
C TYR A 175 -3.13 27.89 -3.18
N GLN A 176 -4.41 27.75 -2.80
CA GLN A 176 -5.17 26.50 -2.88
C GLN A 176 -5.23 25.94 -4.32
N SER A 177 -5.34 26.81 -5.32
CA SER A 177 -5.39 26.42 -6.74
C SER A 177 -4.15 25.65 -7.18
N GLN A 178 -2.96 25.96 -6.63
CA GLN A 178 -1.72 25.24 -6.93
C GLN A 178 -1.79 23.79 -6.43
N ILE A 179 -2.38 23.56 -5.26
CA ILE A 179 -2.61 22.21 -4.74
C ILE A 179 -3.62 21.45 -5.58
N SER A 180 -4.75 22.08 -5.90
CA SER A 180 -5.79 21.44 -6.72
C SER A 180 -5.24 21.01 -8.09
N THR A 181 -4.50 21.90 -8.77
CA THR A 181 -3.85 21.57 -10.04
C THR A 181 -2.82 20.45 -9.89
N LYS A 182 -2.00 20.50 -8.83
CA LYS A 182 -0.98 19.47 -8.59
C LYS A 182 -1.60 18.09 -8.35
N LEU A 183 -2.62 18.00 -7.49
CA LEU A 183 -3.34 16.75 -7.24
C LEU A 183 -4.10 16.26 -8.48
N GLY A 184 -4.64 17.18 -9.28
CA GLY A 184 -5.26 16.88 -10.56
C GLY A 184 -4.28 16.26 -11.55
N ASN A 185 -3.12 16.88 -11.73
CA ASN A 185 -2.03 16.38 -12.60
C ASN A 185 -1.48 15.04 -12.11
N ALA A 186 -1.43 14.84 -10.80
CA ALA A 186 -1.01 13.59 -10.19
C ALA A 186 -2.10 12.49 -10.22
N GLY A 187 -3.30 12.79 -10.74
CA GLY A 187 -4.39 11.81 -10.85
C GLY A 187 -4.98 11.36 -9.51
N PHE A 188 -4.82 12.13 -8.45
CA PHE A 188 -5.16 11.74 -7.07
C PHE A 188 -6.60 11.23 -6.93
N GLN A 189 -7.58 11.92 -7.54
CA GLN A 189 -8.99 11.51 -7.48
C GLN A 189 -9.26 10.17 -8.19
N LYS A 190 -8.51 9.85 -9.25
CA LYS A 190 -8.64 8.57 -9.95
C LYS A 190 -8.12 7.44 -9.08
N ILE A 191 -6.96 7.62 -8.45
CA ILE A 191 -6.37 6.65 -7.53
C ILE A 191 -7.26 6.44 -6.30
N LYS A 192 -7.84 7.51 -5.73
CA LYS A 192 -8.79 7.38 -4.62
C LYS A 192 -10.02 6.53 -4.98
N ARG A 193 -10.53 6.67 -6.19
CA ARG A 193 -11.64 5.82 -6.69
C ARG A 193 -11.23 4.36 -6.85
N VAL A 194 -10.02 4.10 -7.33
CA VAL A 194 -9.48 2.73 -7.42
C VAL A 194 -9.32 2.11 -6.04
N ILE A 195 -8.70 2.84 -5.08
CA ILE A 195 -8.58 2.42 -3.68
C ILE A 195 -9.96 2.07 -3.12
N GLN A 196 -10.94 2.98 -3.24
CA GLN A 196 -12.28 2.76 -2.71
C GLN A 196 -12.98 1.56 -3.35
N TYR A 197 -12.92 1.43 -4.68
CA TYR A 197 -13.54 0.31 -5.38
C TYR A 197 -12.91 -1.02 -4.99
N ALA A 198 -11.57 -1.12 -5.07
CA ALA A 198 -10.85 -2.34 -4.77
C ALA A 198 -11.06 -2.81 -3.31
N THR A 199 -11.05 -1.85 -2.37
CA THR A 199 -11.37 -2.11 -0.96
C THR A 199 -12.77 -2.69 -0.80
N ASN A 200 -13.78 -2.05 -1.41
CA ASN A 200 -15.16 -2.51 -1.34
C ASN A 200 -15.35 -3.91 -1.96
N GLU A 201 -14.66 -4.22 -3.05
CA GLU A 201 -14.75 -5.55 -3.66
C GLU A 201 -14.11 -6.64 -2.79
N LEU A 202 -13.00 -6.37 -2.09
CA LEU A 202 -12.44 -7.31 -1.12
C LEU A 202 -13.38 -7.51 0.08
N ILE A 203 -13.93 -6.44 0.65
CA ILE A 203 -14.85 -6.51 1.79
C ILE A 203 -16.08 -7.37 1.47
N LYS A 204 -16.60 -7.31 0.23
CA LYS A 204 -17.76 -8.13 -0.17
C LYS A 204 -17.48 -9.64 -0.18
N ARG A 205 -16.21 -10.05 -0.24
CA ARG A 205 -15.79 -11.45 -0.35
C ARG A 205 -15.34 -12.04 1.00
N CYS A 206 -15.02 -11.20 1.98
CA CYS A 206 -14.46 -11.59 3.27
C CYS A 206 -15.51 -11.52 4.38
#